data_AF-A0A484LFI4-F1
#
_entry.id   AF-A0A484LFI4-F1
#
_cell.length_a   1.000
_cell.length_b   1.000
_cell.length_c   1.000
_cell.angle_alpha   90.00
_cell.angle_beta   90.00
_cell.angle_gamma   90.00
#
_symmetry.space_group_name_H-M   'P 1'
#
loop_
_entity.id
_entity.type
_entity.pdbx_description
1 polymer ?
#
loop_
_entity_poly.entity_id
_entity_poly.type
_entity_poly.pdbx_seq_one_letter_code
_entity_poly.pdbx_strand_id
1 'polypeptide(L)'
;MYAPFCFSWDAVVLWFVLYIITGIGMTVSYHRNLCHKSFKLPKWLEYMLSYFGVLALQGDPIGWVSTHRHHHKYTDSLKDPHSPNDGFWFSHMGWIYDTKNADERSRKASNVGDLESQAFYIFIRKTYLLHHILFGALLFSIGGFPYIVWGMDCMGVPCNISCEFCVSHLGKPSMEHQRLIQKQLDGGAGDIRGRVAQQPPRL
;
A
#
# COMPACT_ATOMS: atom_id res chain seq x y z
N MET A 1 -23.24 -7.63 -5.60
CA MET A 1 -23.38 -7.74 -4.13
C MET A 1 -24.53 -8.70 -3.80
N TYR A 2 -24.22 -9.91 -3.33
CA TYR A 2 -25.21 -10.89 -2.87
C TYR A 2 -25.54 -10.74 -1.36
N ALA A 3 -24.88 -9.81 -0.66
CA ALA A 3 -24.99 -9.58 0.78
C ALA A 3 -26.44 -9.51 1.33
N PRO A 4 -27.40 -8.76 0.71
CA PRO A 4 -28.76 -8.69 1.26
C PRO A 4 -29.52 -10.02 1.16
N PHE A 5 -29.12 -10.93 0.28
CA PHE A 5 -29.74 -12.25 0.10
C PHE A 5 -29.14 -13.35 0.99
N CYS A 6 -28.01 -13.07 1.65
CA CYS A 6 -27.30 -14.00 2.53
C CYS A 6 -27.15 -13.44 3.95
N PHE A 7 -28.12 -12.64 4.41
CA PHE A 7 -28.06 -12.01 5.72
C PHE A 7 -28.11 -13.05 6.85
N SER A 8 -27.16 -12.94 7.78
CA SER A 8 -27.14 -13.70 9.04
C SER A 8 -26.45 -12.85 10.11
N TRP A 9 -27.00 -12.83 11.32
CA TRP A 9 -26.39 -12.11 12.45
C TRP A 9 -24.98 -12.62 12.77
N ASP A 10 -24.74 -13.92 12.67
CA ASP A 10 -23.41 -14.49 12.90
C ASP A 10 -22.41 -14.05 11.82
N ALA A 11 -22.86 -13.93 10.57
CA ALA A 11 -22.04 -13.43 9.46
C ALA A 11 -21.72 -11.94 9.61
N VAL A 12 -22.63 -11.14 10.18
CA VAL A 12 -22.40 -9.73 10.51
C VAL A 12 -21.40 -9.57 11.65
N VAL A 13 -21.51 -10.38 12.71
CA VAL A 13 -20.53 -10.38 13.81
C VAL A 13 -19.15 -10.77 13.29
N LEU A 14 -19.06 -11.83 12.48
CA LEU A 14 -17.83 -12.23 11.82
C LEU A 14 -17.24 -11.09 10.99
N TRP A 15 -18.05 -10.45 10.15
CA TRP A 15 -17.65 -9.30 9.33
C TRP A 15 -17.03 -8.19 10.19
N PHE A 16 -17.67 -7.85 11.31
CA PHE A 16 -17.19 -6.80 12.21
C PHE A 16 -15.86 -7.18 12.86
N VAL A 17 -15.73 -8.42 13.34
CA VAL A 17 -14.48 -8.93 13.93
C VAL A 17 -13.34 -8.91 12.91
N LEU A 18 -13.59 -9.39 11.69
CA LEU A 18 -12.60 -9.40 10.61
C LEU A 18 -12.19 -7.98 10.23
N TYR A 19 -13.14 -7.05 10.15
CA TYR A 19 -12.87 -5.64 9.87
C TYR A 19 -11.91 -5.01 10.88
N ILE A 20 -12.08 -5.27 12.18
CA ILE A 20 -11.18 -4.76 13.21
C ILE A 20 -9.78 -5.41 13.10
N ILE A 21 -9.72 -6.73 12.92
CA ILE A 21 -8.45 -7.47 12.84
C ILE A 21 -7.61 -7.00 11.65
N THR A 22 -8.21 -6.94 10.46
CA THR A 22 -7.50 -6.52 9.24
C THR A 22 -7.20 -5.02 9.25
N GLY A 23 -8.09 -4.20 9.80
CA GLY A 23 -7.84 -2.78 10.04
C GLY A 23 -6.62 -2.53 10.94
N ILE A 24 -6.46 -3.30 12.02
CA ILE A 24 -5.26 -3.27 12.88
C ILE A 24 -4.04 -3.73 12.09
N GLY A 25 -4.14 -4.82 11.31
CA GLY A 25 -3.04 -5.30 10.47
C GLY A 25 -2.53 -4.22 9.50
N MET A 26 -3.44 -3.52 8.82
CA MET A 26 -3.07 -2.44 7.90
C MET A 26 -2.48 -1.23 8.63
N THR A 27 -3.16 -0.73 9.65
CA THR A 27 -2.76 0.53 10.32
C THR A 27 -1.53 0.36 11.22
N VAL A 28 -1.46 -0.71 11.99
CA VAL A 28 -0.36 -0.94 12.94
C VAL A 28 0.81 -1.61 12.24
N SER A 29 0.57 -2.65 11.45
CA SER A 29 1.66 -3.37 10.77
C SER A 29 2.09 -2.66 9.49
N TYR A 30 1.29 -2.69 8.43
CA TYR A 30 1.74 -2.21 7.12
C TYR A 30 2.13 -0.72 7.16
N HIS A 31 1.28 0.12 7.75
CA HIS A 31 1.49 1.56 7.77
C HIS A 31 2.53 2.00 8.82
N ARG A 32 2.27 1.83 10.13
CA ARG A 32 3.14 2.39 11.17
C ARG A 32 4.45 1.62 11.37
N ASN A 33 4.38 0.29 11.42
CA ASN A 33 5.56 -0.53 11.66
C ASN A 33 6.40 -0.67 10.37
N LEU A 34 5.83 -1.25 9.31
CA LEU A 34 6.60 -1.59 8.11
C LEU A 34 6.94 -0.36 7.28
N CYS A 35 6.01 0.56 7.00
CA CYS A 35 6.36 1.73 6.20
C CYS A 35 7.16 2.77 6.97
N HIS A 36 6.64 3.20 8.12
CA HIS A 36 7.18 4.33 8.87
C HIS A 36 8.22 3.95 9.93
N LYS A 37 8.37 2.66 10.25
CA LYS A 37 9.31 2.17 11.29
C LYS A 37 9.15 2.92 12.62
N SER A 38 7.91 3.30 12.97
CA SER A 38 7.64 4.18 14.12
C SER A 38 7.93 3.53 15.46
N PHE A 39 7.96 2.20 15.51
CA PHE A 39 8.28 1.40 16.70
C PHE A 39 8.86 0.05 16.25
N LYS A 40 9.47 -0.68 17.19
CA LYS A 40 10.00 -2.03 16.96
C LYS A 40 9.12 -3.05 17.65
N LEU A 41 8.73 -4.11 16.93
CA LEU A 41 8.02 -5.25 17.49
C LEU A 41 8.94 -6.48 17.57
N PRO A 42 8.70 -7.40 18.50
CA PRO A 42 9.30 -8.73 18.41
C PRO A 42 8.80 -9.42 17.14
N LYS A 43 9.67 -10.20 16.49
CA LYS A 43 9.42 -10.73 15.13
C LYS A 43 8.15 -11.57 15.01
N TRP A 44 7.80 -12.35 16.02
CA TRP A 44 6.56 -13.13 16.01
C TRP A 44 5.31 -12.24 15.93
N LEU A 45 5.32 -11.10 16.64
CA LEU A 45 4.19 -10.17 16.67
C LEU A 45 4.13 -9.34 15.39
N GLU A 46 5.29 -8.93 14.86
CA GLU A 46 5.40 -8.28 13.55
C GLU A 46 4.81 -9.15 12.43
N TYR A 47 5.18 -10.43 12.39
CA TYR A 47 4.67 -11.36 11.36
C TYR A 47 3.18 -11.66 11.54
N MET A 48 2.71 -11.82 12.78
CA MET A 48 1.29 -12.03 13.06
C MET A 48 0.44 -10.84 12.60
N LEU A 49 0.80 -9.62 12.99
CA LEU A 49 0.06 -8.42 12.60
C LEU A 49 0.16 -8.16 11.09
N SER A 50 1.32 -8.45 10.50
CA SER A 50 1.47 -8.39 9.04
C SER A 50 0.57 -9.39 8.33
N TYR A 51 0.39 -10.60 8.88
CA TYR A 51 -0.49 -11.60 8.29
C TYR A 51 -1.97 -11.16 8.33
N PHE A 52 -2.39 -10.45 9.39
CA PHE A 52 -3.73 -9.83 9.41
C PHE A 52 -3.89 -8.77 8.32
N GLY A 53 -2.82 -8.02 8.00
CA GLY A 53 -2.80 -7.10 6.85
C GLY A 53 -2.91 -7.83 5.50
N VAL A 54 -2.28 -9.00 5.36
CA VAL A 54 -2.41 -9.83 4.15
C VAL A 54 -3.86 -10.18 3.88
N LEU A 55 -4.63 -10.56 4.91
CA LEU A 55 -6.05 -10.92 4.78
C LEU A 55 -6.94 -9.75 4.34
N ALA A 56 -6.45 -8.50 4.42
CA ALA A 56 -7.17 -7.30 4.01
C ALA A 56 -7.26 -7.11 2.49
N LEU A 57 -6.75 -8.03 1.67
CA LEU A 57 -6.77 -7.98 0.21
C LEU A 57 -6.16 -6.72 -0.46
N GLN A 58 -5.37 -5.92 0.26
CA GLN A 58 -4.74 -4.69 -0.28
C GLN A 58 -3.42 -4.92 -1.03
N GLY A 59 -2.99 -6.17 -1.18
CA GLY A 59 -1.73 -6.53 -1.82
C GLY A 59 -0.72 -7.13 -0.84
N ASP A 60 0.36 -7.67 -1.41
CA ASP A 60 1.42 -8.28 -0.61
C ASP A 60 2.19 -7.21 0.21
N PRO A 61 2.78 -7.57 1.37
CA PRO A 61 3.47 -6.61 2.23
C PRO A 61 4.62 -5.87 1.53
N ILE A 62 5.34 -6.52 0.61
CA ILE A 62 6.50 -5.94 -0.07
C ILE A 62 6.03 -4.87 -1.06
N GLY A 63 5.03 -5.20 -1.88
CA GLY A 63 4.42 -4.29 -2.84
C GLY A 63 3.77 -3.09 -2.16
N TRP A 64 2.93 -3.33 -1.16
CA TRP A 64 2.23 -2.26 -0.45
C TRP A 64 3.20 -1.29 0.23
N VAL A 65 4.20 -1.81 0.95
CA VAL A 65 5.20 -0.98 1.63
C VAL A 65 6.08 -0.23 0.64
N SER A 66 6.42 -0.84 -0.50
CA SER A 66 7.18 -0.17 -1.56
C SER A 66 6.43 1.03 -2.10
N THR A 67 5.17 0.85 -2.50
CA THR A 67 4.30 1.90 -3.02
C THR A 67 4.09 3.01 -2.00
N HIS A 68 3.79 2.66 -0.75
CA HIS A 68 3.53 3.63 0.31
C HIS A 68 4.78 4.45 0.68
N ARG A 69 5.95 3.82 0.79
CA ARG A 69 7.23 4.53 0.99
C ARG A 69 7.56 5.41 -0.21
N HIS A 70 7.24 4.97 -1.43
CA HIS A 70 7.44 5.76 -2.63
C HIS A 70 6.52 7.00 -2.65
N HIS A 71 5.25 6.83 -2.31
CA HIS A 71 4.28 7.92 -2.17
C HIS A 71 4.78 8.99 -1.20
N HIS A 72 5.23 8.61 0.02
CA HIS A 72 5.77 9.58 0.97
C HIS A 72 7.08 10.23 0.53
N LYS A 73 7.92 9.54 -0.24
CA LYS A 73 9.19 10.08 -0.74
C LYS A 73 8.99 11.08 -1.88
N TYR A 74 7.96 10.88 -2.69
CA TYR A 74 7.69 11.63 -3.91
C TYR A 74 6.34 12.35 -3.87
N THR A 75 5.80 12.60 -2.68
CA THR A 75 4.50 13.24 -2.46
C THR A 75 4.42 14.53 -3.26
N ASP A 76 3.33 14.72 -4.01
CA ASP A 76 3.09 15.89 -4.86
C ASP A 76 4.09 16.08 -6.02
N SER A 77 4.74 15.01 -6.45
CA SER A 77 5.53 14.98 -7.68
C SER A 77 4.92 14.02 -8.71
N LEU A 78 5.35 14.14 -9.97
CA LEU A 78 4.92 13.24 -11.06
C LEU A 78 5.29 11.76 -10.82
N LYS A 79 6.17 11.48 -9.84
CA LYS A 79 6.58 10.13 -9.47
C LYS A 79 5.67 9.51 -8.40
N ASP A 80 4.72 10.26 -7.85
CA ASP A 80 3.73 9.74 -6.92
C ASP A 80 2.77 8.76 -7.65
N PRO A 81 2.65 7.49 -7.21
CA PRO A 81 1.80 6.49 -7.85
C PRO A 81 0.30 6.77 -7.72
N HIS A 82 -0.14 7.58 -6.75
CA HIS A 82 -1.56 7.94 -6.58
C HIS A 82 -1.74 9.44 -6.33
N SER A 83 -0.95 10.25 -7.04
CA SER A 83 -0.96 11.71 -6.92
C SER A 83 -2.38 12.27 -6.96
N PRO A 84 -2.80 13.08 -5.97
CA PRO A 84 -4.07 13.82 -6.02
C PRO A 84 -4.20 14.70 -7.28
N ASN A 85 -3.06 15.06 -7.88
CA ASN A 85 -3.00 15.90 -9.08
C ASN A 85 -3.36 15.15 -10.37
N ASP A 86 -3.38 13.81 -10.34
CA ASP A 86 -3.86 12.97 -11.46
C ASP A 86 -5.41 12.85 -11.46
N GLY A 87 -6.08 13.48 -10.48
CA GLY A 87 -7.53 13.62 -10.39
C GLY A 87 -8.15 12.88 -9.19
N PHE A 88 -9.30 13.37 -8.71
CA PHE A 88 -9.99 12.82 -7.54
C PHE A 88 -10.30 11.32 -7.69
N TRP A 89 -10.92 10.92 -8.81
CA TRP A 89 -11.27 9.51 -9.04
C TRP A 89 -10.05 8.62 -9.28
N PHE A 90 -8.97 9.18 -9.85
CA PHE A 90 -7.73 8.43 -10.08
C PHE A 90 -6.98 8.17 -8.77
N SER A 91 -6.76 9.22 -7.96
CA SER A 91 -6.14 9.09 -6.63
C SER A 91 -6.99 8.27 -5.65
N HIS A 92 -8.32 8.24 -5.81
CA HIS A 92 -9.20 7.47 -4.94
C HIS A 92 -9.29 5.97 -5.29
N MET A 93 -9.37 5.62 -6.57
CA MET A 93 -9.50 4.21 -7.01
C MET A 93 -8.77 3.90 -8.32
N GLY A 94 -8.60 4.88 -9.22
CA GLY A 94 -8.04 4.63 -10.55
C GLY A 94 -6.60 4.10 -10.56
N TRP A 95 -5.77 4.49 -9.58
CA TRP A 95 -4.40 4.02 -9.46
C TRP A 95 -4.29 2.50 -9.22
N ILE A 96 -5.31 1.90 -8.60
CA ILE A 96 -5.39 0.45 -8.36
C ILE A 96 -5.53 -0.32 -9.68
N TYR A 97 -6.21 0.26 -10.67
CA TYR A 97 -6.43 -0.35 -11.98
C TYR A 97 -5.27 -0.07 -12.96
N ASP A 98 -4.50 0.99 -12.74
CA ASP A 98 -3.29 1.31 -13.48
C ASP A 98 -2.04 0.70 -12.85
N THR A 99 -2.11 -0.62 -12.60
CA THR A 99 -1.05 -1.39 -11.95
C THR A 99 0.28 -1.30 -12.69
N LYS A 100 0.26 -1.08 -14.02
CA LYS A 100 1.48 -0.94 -14.83
C LYS A 100 2.22 0.37 -14.56
N ASN A 101 1.52 1.51 -14.54
CA ASN A 101 2.16 2.78 -14.23
C ASN A 101 2.51 2.88 -12.74
N ALA A 102 1.66 2.34 -11.85
CA ALA A 102 1.96 2.26 -10.42
C ALA A 102 3.21 1.39 -10.17
N ASP A 103 3.30 0.23 -10.82
CA ASP A 103 4.49 -0.64 -10.79
C ASP A 103 5.70 0.04 -11.42
N GLU A 104 5.60 0.71 -12.57
CA GLU A 104 6.77 1.34 -13.20
C GLU A 104 7.32 2.51 -12.37
N ARG A 105 6.44 3.30 -11.75
CA ARG A 105 6.82 4.39 -10.85
C ARG A 105 7.48 3.84 -9.58
N SER A 106 6.99 2.73 -9.03
CA SER A 106 7.48 2.13 -7.78
C SER A 106 8.62 1.10 -7.93
N ARG A 107 8.73 0.39 -9.07
CA ARG A 107 9.69 -0.72 -9.36
C ARG A 107 11.15 -0.36 -9.19
N LYS A 108 11.49 0.92 -9.37
CA LYS A 108 12.89 1.38 -9.32
C LYS A 108 13.36 1.72 -7.92
N ALA A 109 12.48 1.70 -6.92
CA ALA A 109 12.85 2.01 -5.55
C ALA A 109 13.44 0.77 -4.89
N SER A 110 14.76 0.77 -4.65
CA SER A 110 15.44 -0.14 -3.71
C SER A 110 15.03 0.12 -2.25
N ASN A 111 13.79 0.54 -2.01
CA ASN A 111 13.31 1.05 -0.74
C ASN A 111 12.78 -0.05 0.18
N VAL A 112 12.69 -1.31 -0.25
CA VAL A 112 12.13 -2.43 0.54
C VAL A 112 13.12 -3.59 0.76
N GLY A 113 14.42 -3.36 0.60
CA GLY A 113 15.45 -4.39 0.84
C GLY A 113 15.42 -4.98 2.26
N ASP A 114 14.90 -4.25 3.23
CA ASP A 114 14.67 -4.73 4.59
C ASP A 114 13.56 -5.79 4.69
N LEU A 115 12.55 -5.76 3.82
CA LEU A 115 11.53 -6.80 3.74
C LEU A 115 11.97 -7.95 2.83
N GLU A 116 12.64 -7.63 1.71
CA GLU A 116 13.14 -8.63 0.76
C GLU A 116 14.26 -9.53 1.32
N SER A 117 14.90 -9.11 2.42
CA SER A 117 15.86 -9.96 3.14
C SER A 117 15.21 -10.99 4.07
N GLN A 118 13.89 -10.91 4.31
CA GLN A 118 13.19 -11.78 5.26
C GLN A 118 12.36 -12.85 4.53
N ALA A 119 12.65 -14.12 4.83
CA ALA A 119 11.99 -15.26 4.18
C ALA A 119 10.46 -15.26 4.32
N PHE A 120 9.94 -14.78 5.46
CA PHE A 120 8.50 -14.66 5.71
C PHE A 120 7.80 -13.81 4.64
N TYR A 121 8.30 -12.60 4.36
CA TYR A 121 7.66 -11.69 3.40
C TYR A 121 7.78 -12.20 1.96
N ILE A 122 8.88 -12.85 1.62
CA ILE A 122 9.05 -13.51 0.32
C ILE A 122 8.06 -14.66 0.16
N PHE A 123 7.87 -15.47 1.21
CA PHE A 123 6.91 -16.57 1.22
C PHE A 123 5.48 -16.05 1.02
N ILE A 124 5.07 -15.05 1.80
CA ILE A 124 3.75 -14.42 1.68
C ILE A 124 3.53 -13.87 0.28
N ARG A 125 4.51 -13.17 -0.32
CA ARG A 125 4.40 -12.64 -1.67
C ARG A 125 4.17 -13.74 -2.71
N LYS A 126 4.91 -14.84 -2.62
CA LYS A 126 4.78 -15.98 -3.55
C LYS A 126 3.47 -16.74 -3.39
N THR A 127 2.93 -16.76 -2.18
CA THR A 127 1.73 -17.55 -1.83
C THR A 127 0.51 -16.66 -1.55
N TYR A 128 0.55 -15.39 -1.96
CA TYR A 128 -0.46 -14.40 -1.61
C TYR A 128 -1.88 -14.84 -1.98
N LEU A 129 -2.10 -15.29 -3.22
CA LEU A 129 -3.40 -15.79 -3.66
C LEU A 129 -3.82 -17.06 -2.92
N LEU A 130 -2.86 -17.93 -2.58
CA LEU A 130 -3.14 -19.17 -1.84
C LEU A 130 -3.69 -18.86 -0.44
N HIS A 131 -3.13 -17.87 0.27
CA HIS A 131 -3.63 -17.47 1.59
C HIS A 131 -5.09 -17.02 1.55
N HIS A 132 -5.49 -16.31 0.49
CA HIS A 132 -6.87 -15.86 0.31
C HIS A 132 -7.82 -17.00 -0.05
N ILE A 133 -7.39 -17.92 -0.93
CA ILE A 133 -8.18 -19.10 -1.28
C ILE A 133 -8.38 -19.99 -0.04
N LEU A 134 -7.32 -20.23 0.74
CA LEU A 134 -7.40 -21.02 1.96
C LEU A 134 -8.28 -20.34 3.02
N PHE A 135 -8.19 -19.03 3.17
CA PHE A 135 -9.03 -18.28 4.09
C PHE A 135 -10.51 -18.31 3.66
N GLY A 136 -10.80 -18.13 2.37
CA GLY A 136 -12.15 -18.27 1.82
C GLY A 136 -12.72 -19.68 1.99
N ALA A 137 -11.91 -20.71 1.76
CA ALA A 137 -12.29 -22.11 2.01
C ALA A 137 -12.58 -22.36 3.49
N LEU A 138 -11.78 -21.80 4.40
CA LEU A 138 -12.01 -21.89 5.84
C LEU A 138 -13.34 -21.25 6.23
N LEU A 139 -13.63 -20.05 5.74
CA LEU A 139 -14.90 -19.36 5.98
C LEU A 139 -16.10 -20.18 5.47
N PHE A 140 -15.96 -20.79 4.29
CA PHE A 140 -16.96 -21.68 3.74
C PHE A 140 -17.21 -22.90 4.61
N SER A 141 -16.15 -23.53 5.12
CA SER A 141 -16.28 -24.71 5.99
C SER A 141 -16.95 -24.39 7.32
N ILE A 142 -16.83 -23.16 7.83
CA ILE A 142 -17.39 -22.76 9.13
C ILE A 142 -18.88 -22.38 8.99
N GLY A 143 -19.24 -21.56 8.00
CA GLY A 143 -20.58 -20.98 7.91
C GLY A 143 -21.16 -20.91 6.51
N GLY A 144 -20.59 -21.67 5.58
CA GLY A 144 -21.09 -21.81 4.22
C GLY A 144 -20.98 -20.54 3.37
N PHE A 145 -21.87 -20.43 2.40
CA PHE A 145 -21.86 -19.34 1.42
C PHE A 145 -22.02 -17.94 2.04
N PRO A 146 -22.88 -17.70 3.06
CA PRO A 146 -22.97 -16.40 3.73
C PRO A 146 -21.64 -15.92 4.31
N TYR A 147 -20.85 -16.81 4.90
CA TYR A 147 -19.58 -16.43 5.53
C TYR A 147 -18.53 -15.99 4.51
N ILE A 148 -18.52 -16.59 3.31
CA ILE A 148 -17.68 -16.08 2.21
C ILE A 148 -18.19 -14.70 1.77
N VAL A 149 -19.49 -14.57 1.52
CA VAL A 149 -20.07 -13.34 0.98
C VAL A 149 -19.78 -12.16 1.91
N TRP A 150 -20.04 -12.31 3.21
CA TRP A 150 -19.80 -11.26 4.19
C TRP A 150 -18.30 -11.16 4.54
N GLY A 151 -17.62 -12.27 4.80
CA GLY A 151 -16.22 -12.27 5.22
C GLY A 151 -15.20 -11.90 4.14
N MET A 152 -15.58 -11.94 2.85
CA MET A 152 -14.74 -11.39 1.77
C MET A 152 -15.14 -9.97 1.37
N ASP A 153 -16.40 -9.54 1.53
CA ASP A 153 -16.81 -8.13 1.28
C ASP A 153 -16.09 -7.15 2.23
N CYS A 154 -15.83 -7.53 3.50
CA CYS A 154 -15.07 -6.69 4.43
C CYS A 154 -13.64 -6.42 3.95
N MET A 155 -13.06 -7.31 3.15
CA MET A 155 -11.68 -7.23 2.72
C MET A 155 -11.52 -6.38 1.46
N GLY A 156 -12.57 -6.19 0.65
CA GLY A 156 -12.47 -5.52 -0.64
C GLY A 156 -12.74 -4.00 -0.66
N VAL A 157 -13.56 -3.48 0.26
CA VAL A 157 -14.21 -2.16 0.04
C VAL A 157 -14.02 -1.12 1.17
N PRO A 158 -14.12 -1.43 2.47
CA PRO A 158 -14.11 -0.37 3.50
C PRO A 158 -12.72 0.08 3.97
N CYS A 159 -11.68 -0.76 3.85
CA CYS A 159 -10.36 -0.45 4.43
C CYS A 159 -9.53 0.56 3.60
N ASN A 160 -10.01 0.98 2.43
CA ASN A 160 -9.41 2.07 1.64
C ASN A 160 -9.71 3.47 2.25
N ILE A 161 -10.78 3.61 3.04
CA ILE A 161 -11.33 4.94 3.35
C ILE A 161 -10.68 5.64 4.56
N SER A 162 -9.95 4.93 5.42
CA SER A 162 -9.55 5.51 6.73
C SER A 162 -8.14 6.11 6.80
N CYS A 163 -7.29 6.03 5.78
CA CYS A 163 -5.96 6.67 5.82
C CYS A 163 -5.60 7.58 4.64
N GLU A 164 -6.22 7.45 3.47
CA GLU A 164 -5.86 8.27 2.29
C GLU A 164 -6.58 9.64 2.21
N PHE A 165 -7.72 9.81 2.91
CA PHE A 165 -8.62 10.94 2.62
C PHE A 165 -8.27 12.25 3.34
N CYS A 166 -7.46 12.25 4.40
CA CYS A 166 -7.34 13.43 5.28
C CYS A 166 -6.24 14.44 4.91
N VAL A 167 -5.40 14.19 3.89
CA VAL A 167 -4.20 15.03 3.63
C VAL A 167 -4.16 15.63 2.21
N SER A 168 -5.03 15.22 1.29
CA SER A 168 -4.80 15.45 -0.15
C SER A 168 -5.44 16.71 -0.77
N HIS A 169 -6.37 17.42 -0.11
CA HIS A 169 -7.24 18.38 -0.82
C HIS A 169 -7.24 19.85 -0.35
N LEU A 170 -6.32 20.27 0.52
CA LEU A 170 -6.21 21.69 0.91
C LEU A 170 -4.93 22.34 0.35
N GLY A 171 -5.07 22.97 -0.83
CA GLY A 171 -4.20 24.08 -1.26
C GLY A 171 -2.94 23.73 -2.06
N LYS A 172 -3.01 22.87 -3.10
CA LYS A 172 -1.82 22.53 -3.90
C LYS A 172 -1.80 23.18 -5.31
N PRO A 173 -0.63 23.65 -5.79
CA PRO A 173 -0.46 24.34 -7.07
C PRO A 173 -0.62 23.40 -8.28
N SER A 174 -0.92 23.96 -9.45
CA SER A 174 -1.26 23.19 -10.67
C SER A 174 -0.12 22.30 -11.19
N MET A 175 -0.49 21.23 -11.90
CA MET A 175 0.42 20.23 -12.50
C MET A 175 1.53 20.82 -13.40
N GLU A 176 1.24 21.94 -14.07
CA GLU A 176 2.23 22.67 -14.89
C GLU A 176 3.36 23.22 -14.03
N HIS A 177 3.03 23.75 -12.85
CA HIS A 177 4.00 24.32 -11.92
C HIS A 177 4.95 23.25 -11.36
N GLN A 178 4.44 22.05 -11.08
CA GLN A 178 5.25 20.92 -10.61
C GLN A 178 6.16 20.35 -11.70
N ARG A 179 5.71 20.31 -12.96
CA ARG A 179 6.56 19.91 -14.12
C ARG A 179 7.77 20.83 -14.26
N LEU A 180 7.59 22.13 -14.04
CA LEU A 180 8.68 23.11 -14.11
C LEU A 180 9.69 22.91 -12.97
N ILE A 181 9.22 22.69 -11.74
CA ILE A 181 10.08 22.42 -10.58
C ILE A 181 10.87 21.12 -10.78
N GLN A 182 10.22 20.04 -11.23
CA GLN A 182 10.90 18.76 -11.47
C GLN A 182 11.95 18.90 -12.59
N LYS A 183 11.65 19.65 -13.65
CA LYS A 183 12.60 19.94 -14.74
C LYS A 183 13.79 20.78 -14.28
N GLN A 184 13.60 21.70 -13.33
CA GLN A 184 14.69 22.46 -12.70
C GLN A 184 15.57 21.58 -11.79
N LEU A 185 14.97 20.67 -11.01
CA LEU A 185 15.72 19.75 -10.15
C LEU A 185 16.52 18.73 -10.95
N ASP A 186 15.93 18.16 -12.00
CA ASP A 186 16.61 17.21 -12.88
C ASP A 186 17.68 17.91 -13.76
N GLY A 187 17.47 19.16 -14.14
CA GLY A 187 18.45 20.00 -14.84
C GLY A 187 19.62 20.46 -13.97
N GLY A 188 19.38 20.77 -12.69
CA GLY A 188 20.42 21.20 -11.75
C GLY A 188 21.38 20.08 -11.33
N ALA A 189 20.92 18.83 -11.30
CA ALA A 189 21.76 17.67 -10.99
C ALA A 189 22.83 17.40 -12.07
N GLY A 190 22.58 17.81 -13.33
CA GLY A 190 23.55 17.73 -14.42
C GLY A 190 24.68 18.77 -14.33
N ASP A 191 24.34 19.99 -13.95
CA ASP A 191 25.30 21.11 -13.81
C ASP A 191 26.28 20.90 -12.65
N ILE A 192 25.80 20.36 -11.51
CA ILE A 192 26.67 20.06 -10.36
C ILE A 192 27.71 18.96 -10.70
N ARG A 193 27.33 17.92 -11.45
CA ARG A 193 28.29 16.89 -11.91
C ARG A 193 29.31 17.45 -12.90
N GLY A 194 28.91 18.39 -13.76
CA GLY A 194 29.82 19.08 -14.68
C GLY A 194 30.85 19.96 -13.97
N ARG A 195 30.45 20.66 -12.89
CA ARG A 195 31.37 21.51 -12.11
C ARG A 195 32.31 20.75 -11.20
N VAL A 196 31.88 19.62 -10.63
CA VAL A 196 32.75 18.77 -9.79
C VAL A 196 33.82 18.06 -10.63
N ALA A 197 33.54 17.74 -11.90
CA ALA A 197 34.51 17.15 -12.81
C ALA A 197 35.60 18.13 -13.32
N GLN A 198 35.47 19.43 -13.06
CA GLN A 198 36.41 20.47 -13.52
C GLN A 198 37.29 21.07 -12.40
N GLN A 199 37.21 20.58 -11.16
CA GLN A 199 38.15 21.03 -10.12
C GLN A 199 39.48 20.27 -10.24
N PRO A 200 40.61 20.96 -10.50
CA PRO A 200 41.92 20.32 -10.46
C PRO A 200 42.24 19.86 -9.03
N PRO A 201 43.03 18.78 -8.85
CA PRO A 201 43.38 18.27 -7.54
C PRO A 201 44.13 19.35 -6.75
N ARG A 202 43.67 19.61 -5.52
CA ARG A 202 44.41 20.44 -4.56
C ARG A 202 45.68 19.68 -4.15
N LEU A 203 46.83 20.32 -4.38
CA LEU A 203 48.13 19.96 -3.83
C LEU A 203 48.10 20.05 -2.30
#